data_AF-A0A3C2BBK7-F1
#
_entry.id   AF-A0A3C2BBK7-F1
#
_cell.length_a   1.000
_cell.length_b   1.000
_cell.length_c   1.000
_cell.angle_alpha   90.00
_cell.angle_beta   90.00
_cell.angle_gamma   90.00
#
_symmetry.space_group_name_H-M   'P 1'
#
loop_
_entity.id
_entity.type
_entity.pdbx_description
1 polymer ?
#
loop_
_entity_poly.entity_id
_entity_poly.type
_entity_poly.pdbx_seq_one_letter_code
_entity_poly.pdbx_strand_id
1 'polypeptide(L)'
;MKRIKLLFIPVAVSALLSGCTYQEVQEKAYLRGMSVCGNNSKTVSMNFYNKDSKPSKSKGENFESILENSEIKSGKSIFTGHTEIIILGECDYTETLRFMLEEWKVSPSCLIVYGGNNSEKIIENTDSGELADMVRTAVKQNKIPESDIITILSSLLKNHSSEIPAITSEGSFESKVISG
;
A
#
# COMPACT_ATOMS: atom_id res chain seq x y z
N MET A 1 30.83 57.08 36.16
CA MET A 1 30.89 56.79 34.70
C MET A 1 31.77 55.55 34.54
N LYS A 2 31.47 54.46 33.83
CA LYS A 2 30.43 54.09 32.86
C LYS A 2 30.22 52.58 32.98
N ARG A 3 28.99 52.16 32.70
CA ARG A 3 28.45 50.80 32.75
C ARG A 3 29.13 49.88 31.72
N ILE A 4 29.65 48.74 32.15
CA ILE A 4 29.99 47.64 31.24
C ILE A 4 28.74 46.77 31.13
N LYS A 5 28.07 46.87 29.99
CA LYS A 5 26.82 46.19 29.70
C LYS A 5 27.08 44.70 29.45
N LEU A 6 26.30 43.89 30.16
CA LEU A 6 25.89 42.52 29.84
C LEU A 6 25.95 42.24 28.33
N LEU A 7 26.85 41.35 27.90
CA LEU A 7 26.86 40.82 26.53
C LEU A 7 27.26 39.34 26.58
N PHE A 8 26.39 38.51 27.15
CA PHE A 8 26.54 37.05 27.22
C PHE A 8 25.18 36.35 27.02
N ILE A 9 24.35 36.81 26.08
CA ILE A 9 23.02 36.22 25.83
C ILE A 9 22.67 36.08 24.32
N PRO A 10 23.51 35.52 23.43
CA PRO A 10 22.95 34.98 22.19
C PRO A 10 23.25 33.50 21.93
N VAL A 11 24.07 32.82 22.75
CA VAL A 11 24.47 31.44 22.45
C VAL A 11 23.49 30.39 22.99
N ALA A 12 22.74 30.70 24.06
CA ALA A 12 21.83 29.74 24.69
C ALA A 12 20.50 29.50 23.93
N VAL A 13 20.12 30.38 22.99
CA VAL A 13 18.85 30.25 22.25
C VAL A 13 18.97 29.31 21.04
N SER A 14 20.19 29.12 20.52
CA SER A 14 20.42 28.28 19.34
C SER A 14 20.34 26.77 19.62
N ALA A 15 20.37 26.36 20.89
CA ALA A 15 20.33 24.95 21.30
C ALA A 15 18.89 24.42 21.54
N LEU A 16 17.88 25.29 21.52
CA LEU A 16 16.47 24.89 21.78
C LEU A 16 15.67 24.59 20.50
N LEU A 17 16.26 24.75 19.31
CA LEU A 17 15.57 24.57 18.02
C LEU A 17 15.90 23.26 17.29
N SER A 18 16.74 22.38 17.85
CA SER A 18 16.98 21.03 17.31
C SER A 18 16.10 19.97 17.98
N GLY A 19 14.86 20.32 18.32
CA GLY A 19 13.83 19.38 18.73
C GLY A 19 13.08 18.81 17.53
N CYS A 20 13.79 18.25 16.55
CA CYS A 20 13.15 17.38 15.56
C CYS A 20 12.70 16.13 16.31
N THR A 21 11.41 16.06 16.64
CA THR A 21 10.78 14.91 17.27
C THR A 21 10.78 13.75 16.26
N TYR A 22 11.89 13.00 16.23
CA TYR A 22 12.09 11.77 15.46
C TYR A 22 11.11 10.63 15.82
N GLN A 23 10.18 10.89 16.74
CA GLN A 23 9.33 9.89 17.38
C GLN A 23 8.07 9.55 16.56
N GLU A 24 7.50 10.49 15.79
CA GLU A 24 6.29 10.24 14.99
C GLU A 24 6.49 9.21 13.85
N VAL A 25 7.70 9.10 13.30
CA VAL A 25 7.98 8.20 12.17
C VAL A 25 8.06 6.73 12.59
N GLN A 26 8.24 6.43 13.90
CA GLN A 26 8.37 5.05 14.38
C GLN A 26 7.05 4.42 14.87
N GLU A 27 5.99 5.21 15.04
CA GLU A 27 4.69 4.76 15.56
C GLU A 27 3.78 4.17 14.47
N LYS A 28 4.12 4.36 13.19
CA LYS A 28 3.31 3.86 12.06
C LYS A 28 3.92 2.62 11.42
N ALA A 29 3.05 1.71 11.00
CA ALA A 29 3.38 0.61 10.11
C ALA A 29 3.09 1.04 8.67
N TYR A 30 4.13 1.19 7.85
CA TYR A 30 3.99 1.63 6.46
C TYR A 30 3.68 0.43 5.58
N LEU A 31 2.45 0.39 5.04
CA LEU A 31 2.00 -0.65 4.13
C LEU A 31 2.76 -0.53 2.81
N ARG A 32 3.34 -1.64 2.36
CA ARG A 32 4.07 -1.72 1.09
C ARG A 32 3.25 -2.43 0.02
N GLY A 33 2.61 -3.53 0.37
CA GLY A 33 1.73 -4.25 -0.54
C GLY A 33 0.63 -4.98 0.21
N MET A 34 -0.44 -5.33 -0.50
CA MET A 34 -1.51 -6.14 0.07
C MET A 34 -2.17 -7.05 -0.95
N SER A 35 -2.80 -8.12 -0.47
CA SER A 35 -3.78 -8.89 -1.25
C SER A 35 -5.18 -8.67 -0.71
N VAL A 36 -6.18 -8.58 -1.58
CA VAL A 36 -7.59 -8.45 -1.21
C VAL A 36 -8.40 -9.58 -1.84
N CYS A 37 -9.20 -10.28 -1.05
CA CYS A 37 -10.05 -11.38 -1.53
C CYS A 37 -11.37 -11.44 -0.76
N GLY A 38 -12.43 -11.91 -1.40
CA GLY A 38 -13.75 -12.14 -0.83
C GLY A 38 -14.73 -10.98 -1.04
N ASN A 39 -16.00 -11.33 -1.32
CA ASN A 39 -17.08 -10.36 -1.49
C ASN A 39 -17.72 -9.98 -0.15
N ASN A 40 -18.39 -10.94 0.51
CA ASN A 40 -19.14 -10.71 1.74
C ASN A 40 -18.24 -10.66 2.99
N SER A 41 -17.30 -11.60 3.08
CA SER A 41 -16.25 -11.58 4.10
C SER A 41 -14.94 -11.33 3.41
N LYS A 42 -14.40 -10.13 3.65
CA LYS A 42 -13.18 -9.64 3.02
C LYS A 42 -11.99 -10.13 3.85
N THR A 43 -11.00 -10.66 3.14
CA THR A 43 -9.70 -11.04 3.69
C THR A 43 -8.63 -10.17 3.06
N VAL A 44 -7.85 -9.50 3.91
CA VAL A 44 -6.71 -8.69 3.48
C VAL A 44 -5.45 -9.20 4.14
N SER A 45 -4.44 -9.50 3.33
CA SER A 45 -3.08 -9.81 3.80
C SER A 45 -2.17 -8.64 3.45
N MET A 46 -1.45 -8.12 4.44
CA MET A 46 -0.68 -6.87 4.36
C MET A 46 0.81 -7.15 4.56
N ASN A 47 1.64 -6.67 3.63
CA ASN A 47 3.10 -6.66 3.73
C ASN A 47 3.58 -5.23 3.96
N PHE A 48 4.45 -5.03 4.95
CA PHE A 48 4.95 -3.72 5.36
C PHE A 48 6.42 -3.54 4.94
N TYR A 49 6.90 -2.29 4.90
CA TYR A 49 8.30 -2.00 4.58
C TYR A 49 9.32 -2.58 5.57
N ASN A 50 8.88 -3.00 6.76
CA ASN A 50 9.75 -3.64 7.73
C ASN A 50 10.01 -5.11 7.33
N LYS A 51 11.21 -5.37 6.78
CA LYS A 51 11.61 -6.64 6.17
C LYS A 51 11.56 -7.86 7.11
N ASP A 52 11.60 -7.65 8.42
CA ASP A 52 11.59 -8.76 9.39
C ASP A 52 10.18 -9.23 9.77
N SER A 53 9.13 -8.58 9.25
CA SER A 53 7.74 -8.92 9.57
C SER A 53 7.09 -9.80 8.49
N LYS A 54 6.59 -10.97 8.90
CA LYS A 54 5.69 -11.77 8.07
C LYS A 54 4.45 -10.94 7.72
N PRO A 55 3.84 -11.14 6.54
CA PRO A 55 2.60 -10.48 6.21
C PRO A 55 1.52 -10.69 7.28
N SER A 56 0.86 -9.61 7.67
CA SER A 56 -0.24 -9.65 8.63
C SER A 56 -1.53 -9.97 7.90
N LYS A 57 -2.27 -10.97 8.36
CA LYS A 57 -3.55 -11.36 7.78
C LYS A 57 -4.70 -10.94 8.67
N SER A 58 -5.66 -10.23 8.09
CA SER A 58 -6.88 -9.79 8.76
C SER A 58 -8.13 -10.09 7.94
N LYS A 59 -9.22 -10.36 8.64
CA LYS A 59 -10.53 -10.66 8.08
C LYS A 59 -11.56 -9.75 8.73
N GLY A 60 -12.58 -9.38 7.97
CA GLY A 60 -13.68 -8.55 8.46
C GLY A 60 -14.82 -8.49 7.46
N GLU A 61 -15.92 -7.89 7.88
CA GLU A 61 -17.11 -7.70 7.05
C GLU A 61 -16.94 -6.47 6.12
N ASN A 62 -16.14 -5.49 6.54
CA ASN A 62 -15.80 -4.29 5.78
C ASN A 62 -14.31 -3.95 5.94
N PHE A 63 -13.82 -3.02 5.12
CA PHE A 63 -12.40 -2.66 5.13
C PHE A 63 -12.01 -1.90 6.41
N GLU A 64 -12.89 -1.11 7.00
CA GLU A 64 -12.63 -0.36 8.23
C GLU A 64 -12.31 -1.30 9.39
N SER A 65 -13.14 -2.33 9.61
CA SER A 65 -12.91 -3.35 10.63
C SER A 65 -11.64 -4.16 10.35
N ILE A 66 -11.30 -4.39 9.07
CA ILE A 66 -10.04 -5.05 8.70
C ILE A 66 -8.84 -4.18 9.07
N LEU A 67 -8.90 -2.88 8.81
CA LEU A 67 -7.82 -1.95 9.16
C LEU A 67 -7.64 -1.89 10.67
N GLU A 68 -8.71 -1.68 11.43
CA GLU A 68 -8.70 -1.66 12.90
C GLU A 68 -8.11 -2.96 13.47
N ASN A 69 -8.57 -4.12 13.00
CA ASN A 69 -8.04 -5.42 13.42
C ASN A 69 -6.54 -5.58 13.09
N SER A 70 -6.08 -4.99 11.98
CA SER A 70 -4.68 -5.04 11.57
C SER A 70 -3.80 -4.11 12.39
N GLU A 71 -4.31 -2.93 12.76
CA GLU A 71 -3.64 -1.99 13.66
C GLU A 71 -3.51 -2.59 15.06
N ILE A 72 -4.58 -3.19 15.60
CA ILE A 72 -4.56 -3.90 16.90
C ILE A 72 -3.50 -5.01 16.89
N LYS A 73 -3.45 -5.82 15.83
CA LYS A 73 -2.45 -6.91 15.72
C LYS A 73 -1.02 -6.42 15.59
N SER A 74 -0.81 -5.34 14.84
CA SER A 74 0.53 -4.78 14.63
C SER A 74 1.00 -3.91 15.81
N GLY A 75 0.08 -3.50 16.69
CA GLY A 75 0.34 -2.55 17.77
C GLY A 75 0.68 -1.14 17.27
N LYS A 76 0.38 -0.83 16.01
CA LYS A 76 0.72 0.42 15.33
C LYS A 76 -0.41 0.86 14.43
N SER A 77 -0.55 2.17 14.23
CA SER A 77 -1.43 2.66 13.17
C SER A 77 -0.82 2.36 11.80
N ILE A 78 -1.65 2.01 10.82
CA ILE A 78 -1.22 1.61 9.48
C ILE A 78 -1.30 2.81 8.54
N PHE A 79 -0.19 3.12 7.89
CA PHE A 79 -0.13 4.14 6.85
C PHE A 79 -0.11 3.49 5.46
N THR A 80 -1.12 3.79 4.66
CA THR A 80 -1.44 3.18 3.36
C THR A 80 -1.01 4.03 2.15
N GLY A 81 -0.65 5.30 2.37
CA GLY A 81 -0.34 6.26 1.29
C GLY A 81 0.92 5.93 0.46
N HIS A 82 1.73 4.97 0.89
CA HIS A 82 2.93 4.47 0.17
C HIS A 82 2.80 3.03 -0.30
N THR A 83 1.57 2.51 -0.37
CA THR A 83 1.31 1.18 -0.92
C THR A 83 1.73 1.15 -2.39
N GLU A 84 2.65 0.24 -2.71
CA GLU A 84 3.22 0.08 -4.05
C GLU A 84 2.38 -0.83 -4.94
N ILE A 85 1.73 -1.84 -4.35
CA ILE A 85 1.02 -2.89 -5.09
C ILE A 85 -0.19 -3.45 -4.33
N ILE A 86 -1.28 -3.71 -5.04
CA ILE A 86 -2.45 -4.45 -4.59
C ILE A 86 -2.63 -5.68 -5.49
N ILE A 87 -2.72 -6.85 -4.86
CA ILE A 87 -2.97 -8.13 -5.51
C ILE A 87 -4.44 -8.51 -5.33
N LEU A 88 -5.22 -8.40 -6.39
CA LEU A 88 -6.64 -8.72 -6.40
C LEU A 88 -6.84 -10.23 -6.51
N GLY A 89 -7.45 -10.81 -5.48
CA GLY A 89 -8.17 -12.08 -5.60
C GLY A 89 -9.60 -11.86 -6.05
N GLU A 90 -10.45 -12.87 -5.93
CA GLU A 90 -11.87 -12.76 -6.28
C GLU A 90 -12.59 -11.82 -5.31
N CYS A 91 -12.93 -10.61 -5.76
CA CYS A 91 -13.67 -9.59 -5.01
C CYS A 91 -14.46 -8.67 -5.96
N ASP A 92 -15.27 -7.77 -5.42
CA ASP A 92 -15.82 -6.63 -6.18
C ASP A 92 -14.68 -5.64 -6.47
N TYR A 93 -14.13 -5.71 -7.68
CA TYR A 93 -12.96 -4.94 -8.07
C TYR A 93 -13.25 -3.43 -8.07
N THR A 94 -14.43 -3.02 -8.53
CA THR A 94 -14.80 -1.62 -8.64
C THR A 94 -14.94 -0.99 -7.26
N GLU A 95 -15.70 -1.64 -6.37
CA GLU A 95 -15.89 -1.19 -4.98
C GLU A 95 -14.56 -1.19 -4.23
N THR A 96 -13.79 -2.28 -4.37
CA THR A 96 -12.48 -2.42 -3.70
C THR A 96 -11.53 -1.30 -4.11
N LEU A 97 -11.29 -1.08 -5.40
CA LEU A 97 -10.34 -0.07 -5.85
C LEU A 97 -10.80 1.35 -5.52
N ARG A 98 -12.10 1.63 -5.59
CA ARG A 98 -12.66 2.91 -5.15
C ARG A 98 -12.37 3.15 -3.67
N PHE A 99 -12.66 2.17 -2.83
CA PHE A 99 -12.43 2.25 -1.39
C PHE A 99 -10.94 2.46 -1.06
N MET A 100 -10.06 1.72 -1.72
CA MET A 100 -8.60 1.84 -1.54
C MET A 100 -8.12 3.26 -1.82
N LEU A 101 -8.60 3.87 -2.90
CA LEU A 101 -8.22 5.21 -3.33
C LEU A 101 -8.87 6.30 -2.46
N GLU A 102 -10.17 6.22 -2.23
CA GLU A 102 -10.98 7.29 -1.63
C GLU A 102 -10.92 7.26 -0.10
N GLU A 103 -11.00 6.08 0.53
CA GLU A 103 -11.05 5.96 1.99
C GLU A 103 -9.68 5.67 2.57
N TRP A 104 -9.01 4.62 2.07
CA TRP A 104 -7.67 4.26 2.52
C TRP A 104 -6.57 5.14 1.93
N LYS A 105 -6.89 6.11 1.06
CA LYS A 105 -5.90 7.06 0.49
C LYS A 105 -4.65 6.36 -0.08
N VAL A 106 -4.82 5.17 -0.64
CA VAL A 106 -3.75 4.46 -1.35
C VAL A 106 -3.24 5.34 -2.49
N SER A 107 -1.93 5.27 -2.76
CA SER A 107 -1.31 6.06 -3.82
C SER A 107 -2.04 5.87 -5.15
N PRO A 108 -2.36 6.95 -5.89
CA PRO A 108 -2.89 6.88 -7.26
C PRO A 108 -1.99 6.10 -8.23
N SER A 109 -0.70 5.95 -7.93
CA SER A 109 0.26 5.18 -8.72
C SER A 109 0.40 3.73 -8.27
N CYS A 110 -0.42 3.28 -7.33
CA CYS A 110 -0.36 1.92 -6.80
C CYS A 110 -0.70 0.91 -7.90
N LEU A 111 0.16 -0.09 -8.07
CA LEU A 111 0.01 -1.11 -9.10
C LEU A 111 -1.07 -2.11 -8.71
N ILE A 112 -1.91 -2.45 -9.67
CA ILE A 112 -2.99 -3.42 -9.54
C ILE A 112 -2.60 -4.67 -10.32
N VAL A 113 -2.67 -5.82 -9.66
CA VAL A 113 -2.30 -7.10 -10.27
C VAL A 113 -3.31 -8.16 -9.87
N TYR A 114 -3.71 -9.02 -10.80
CA TYR A 114 -4.58 -10.16 -10.52
C TYR A 114 -3.78 -11.34 -9.98
N GLY A 115 -4.17 -11.84 -8.81
CA GLY A 115 -3.63 -13.07 -8.21
C GLY A 115 -4.67 -14.20 -8.09
N GLY A 116 -5.95 -13.92 -8.37
CA GLY A 116 -7.05 -14.87 -8.25
C GLY A 116 -7.07 -15.56 -6.88
N ASN A 117 -7.30 -16.88 -6.87
CA ASN A 117 -7.33 -17.68 -5.65
C ASN A 117 -5.98 -17.78 -4.92
N ASN A 118 -4.88 -17.35 -5.54
CA ASN A 118 -3.55 -17.40 -4.96
C ASN A 118 -3.06 -16.03 -4.46
N SER A 119 -3.89 -14.98 -4.51
CA SER A 119 -3.48 -13.61 -4.12
C SER A 119 -2.84 -13.55 -2.74
N GLU A 120 -3.40 -14.24 -1.76
CA GLU A 120 -2.86 -14.33 -0.39
C GLU A 120 -1.50 -15.05 -0.35
N LYS A 121 -1.34 -16.13 -1.10
CA LYS A 121 -0.06 -16.87 -1.15
C LYS A 121 1.03 -16.05 -1.84
N ILE A 122 0.67 -15.26 -2.84
CA ILE A 122 1.64 -14.43 -3.56
C ILE A 122 2.23 -13.37 -2.63
N ILE A 123 1.40 -12.66 -1.87
CA ILE A 123 1.86 -11.64 -0.92
C ILE A 123 2.64 -12.26 0.27
N GLU A 124 2.34 -13.51 0.63
CA GLU A 124 3.03 -14.26 1.69
C GLU A 124 4.44 -14.73 1.30
N ASN A 125 4.64 -15.11 0.03
CA ASN A 125 5.87 -15.76 -0.44
C ASN A 125 6.78 -14.86 -1.28
N THR A 126 6.33 -13.65 -1.64
CA THR A 126 7.06 -12.74 -2.53
C THR A 126 7.25 -11.39 -1.86
N ASP A 127 8.46 -10.81 -1.95
CA ASP A 127 8.67 -9.42 -1.52
C ASP A 127 7.82 -8.49 -2.38
N SER A 128 6.99 -7.67 -1.73
CA SER A 128 6.02 -6.83 -2.45
C SER A 128 6.68 -5.78 -3.33
N GLY A 129 7.88 -5.31 -2.99
CA GLY A 129 8.56 -4.34 -3.83
C GLY A 129 9.37 -4.96 -4.95
N GLU A 130 9.97 -6.15 -4.74
CA GLU A 130 10.52 -6.92 -5.86
C GLU A 130 9.41 -7.20 -6.89
N LEU A 131 8.24 -7.62 -6.44
CA LEU A 131 7.08 -7.83 -7.30
C LEU A 131 6.65 -6.52 -8.00
N ALA A 132 6.57 -5.41 -7.26
CA ALA A 132 6.21 -4.12 -7.84
C ALA A 132 7.23 -3.66 -8.91
N ASP A 133 8.53 -3.87 -8.67
CA ASP A 133 9.60 -3.52 -9.61
C ASP A 133 9.59 -4.41 -10.86
N MET A 134 9.28 -5.70 -10.70
CA MET A 134 9.05 -6.61 -11.83
C MET A 134 7.89 -6.14 -12.71
N VAL A 135 6.74 -5.79 -12.11
CA VAL A 135 5.57 -5.26 -12.83
C VAL A 135 5.92 -3.96 -13.54
N ARG A 136 6.51 -2.98 -12.84
CA ARG A 136 6.94 -1.70 -13.44
C ARG A 136 7.87 -1.90 -14.64
N THR A 137 8.79 -2.86 -14.53
CA THR A 137 9.73 -3.18 -15.61
C THR A 137 9.00 -3.77 -16.82
N ALA A 138 8.08 -4.71 -16.60
CA ALA A 138 7.31 -5.33 -17.67
C ALA A 138 6.35 -4.33 -18.36
N VAL A 139 5.73 -3.42 -17.60
CA VAL A 139 4.92 -2.31 -18.16
C VAL A 139 5.80 -1.39 -19.03
N LYS A 140 6.96 -0.95 -18.52
CA LYS A 140 7.91 -0.10 -19.28
C LYS A 140 8.41 -0.75 -20.56
N GLN A 141 8.50 -2.07 -20.59
CA GLN A 141 8.88 -2.85 -21.78
C GLN A 141 7.70 -3.17 -22.71
N ASN A 142 6.50 -2.65 -22.43
CA ASN A 142 5.25 -2.93 -23.15
C ASN A 142 4.95 -4.45 -23.26
N LYS A 143 5.30 -5.22 -22.21
CA LYS A 143 5.02 -6.66 -22.15
C LYS A 143 3.67 -6.99 -21.51
N ILE A 144 3.18 -6.08 -20.66
CA ILE A 144 1.90 -6.15 -19.95
C ILE A 144 1.25 -4.76 -19.98
N PRO A 145 -0.08 -4.67 -19.81
CA PRO A 145 -0.79 -3.38 -19.80
C PRO A 145 -0.40 -2.52 -18.59
N GLU A 146 -0.61 -1.21 -18.72
CA GLU A 146 -0.53 -0.26 -17.60
C GLU A 146 -1.54 -0.65 -16.51
N SER A 147 -1.12 -0.51 -15.25
CA SER A 147 -1.84 -1.13 -14.15
C SER A 147 -1.97 -0.27 -12.89
N ASP A 148 -1.78 1.03 -12.97
CA ASP A 148 -2.03 1.90 -11.80
C ASP A 148 -3.53 1.97 -11.47
N ILE A 149 -3.84 2.21 -10.19
CA ILE A 149 -5.21 2.23 -9.67
C ILE A 149 -6.13 3.21 -10.41
N ILE A 150 -5.61 4.36 -10.86
CA ILE A 150 -6.42 5.35 -11.58
C ILE A 150 -6.80 4.81 -12.94
N THR A 151 -5.84 4.27 -13.69
CA THR A 151 -6.08 3.67 -15.01
C THR A 151 -7.10 2.54 -14.93
N ILE A 152 -6.92 1.61 -13.99
CA ILE A 152 -7.80 0.45 -13.85
C ILE A 152 -9.20 0.85 -13.38
N LEU A 153 -9.31 1.65 -12.32
CA LEU A 153 -10.61 2.11 -11.82
C LEU A 153 -11.34 2.94 -12.87
N SER A 154 -10.64 3.79 -13.62
CA SER A 154 -11.24 4.57 -14.72
C SER A 154 -11.80 3.67 -15.82
N SER A 155 -11.10 2.59 -16.18
CA SER A 155 -11.60 1.64 -17.18
C SER A 155 -12.81 0.87 -16.67
N LEU A 156 -12.77 0.39 -15.41
CA LEU A 156 -13.92 -0.30 -14.81
C LEU A 156 -15.17 0.58 -14.78
N LEU A 157 -15.03 1.86 -14.41
CA LEU A 157 -16.16 2.79 -14.35
C LEU A 157 -16.73 3.17 -15.73
N LYS A 158 -15.90 3.20 -16.78
CA LYS A 158 -16.31 3.60 -18.14
C LYS A 158 -16.77 2.43 -19.01
N ASN A 159 -16.04 1.31 -18.93
CA ASN A 159 -16.15 0.18 -19.85
C ASN A 159 -16.68 -1.09 -19.16
N HIS A 160 -16.96 -1.05 -17.85
CA HIS A 160 -17.33 -2.21 -17.02
C HIS A 160 -16.29 -3.34 -17.03
N SER A 161 -15.10 -3.08 -17.56
CA SER A 161 -14.02 -4.05 -17.67
C SER A 161 -12.67 -3.34 -17.77
N SER A 162 -11.62 -4.03 -17.36
CA SER A 162 -10.24 -3.56 -17.48
C SER A 162 -9.30 -4.72 -17.70
N GLU A 163 -8.29 -4.49 -18.53
CA GLU A 163 -7.19 -5.42 -18.71
C GLU A 163 -6.10 -5.11 -17.68
N ILE A 164 -5.69 -6.10 -16.88
CA ILE A 164 -4.68 -5.97 -15.82
C ILE A 164 -3.65 -7.09 -15.89
N PRO A 165 -2.42 -6.88 -15.40
CA PRO A 165 -1.44 -7.93 -15.26
C PRO A 165 -1.95 -9.02 -14.31
N ALA A 166 -1.69 -10.28 -14.62
CA ALA A 166 -1.97 -11.43 -13.78
C ALA A 166 -0.70 -12.20 -13.47
N ILE A 167 -0.54 -12.65 -12.22
CA ILE A 167 0.60 -13.45 -11.79
C ILE A 167 0.29 -14.92 -12.03
N THR A 168 1.11 -15.55 -12.86
CA THR A 168 1.03 -16.98 -13.14
C THR A 168 1.69 -17.80 -12.02
N SER A 169 1.39 -19.09 -11.96
CA SER A 169 2.03 -20.03 -11.02
C SER A 169 3.55 -20.17 -11.20
N GLU A 170 4.07 -19.78 -12.36
CA GLU A 170 5.50 -19.82 -12.69
C GLU A 170 6.24 -18.51 -12.34
N GLY A 171 5.54 -17.52 -11.78
CA GLY A 171 6.12 -16.22 -11.45
C GLY A 171 6.27 -15.28 -12.65
N SER A 172 5.70 -15.65 -13.81
CA SER A 172 5.59 -14.78 -14.99
C SER A 172 4.29 -13.97 -14.97
N PHE A 173 4.19 -12.95 -15.82
CA PHE A 173 2.99 -12.13 -15.95
C PHE A 173 2.28 -12.41 -17.27
N GLU A 174 0.96 -12.51 -17.19
CA GLU A 174 0.05 -12.55 -18.34
C GLU A 174 -0.96 -11.41 -18.25
N SER A 175 -1.79 -11.25 -19.28
CA SER A 175 -2.84 -10.26 -19.29
C SER A 175 -4.19 -10.88 -18.94
N LYS A 176 -4.96 -10.23 -18.06
CA LYS A 176 -6.26 -10.70 -17.60
C LYS A 176 -7.30 -9.60 -17.67
N VAL A 177 -8.44 -9.90 -18.26
CA VAL A 177 -9.61 -9.01 -18.19
C VAL A 177 -10.37 -9.29 -16.90
N ILE A 178 -10.57 -8.24 -16.10
CA ILE A 178 -11.49 -8.21 -14.97
C ILE A 178 -12.73 -7.40 -15.33
N SER A 179 -13.87 -7.75 -14.75
CA SER A 179 -15.15 -7.09 -14.97
C SER A 179 -15.62 -6.41 -13.69
N GLY A 180 -16.15 -5.21 -13.83
CA GLY A 180 -16.57 -4.36 -12.71
C GLY A 180 -17.96 -4.62 -12.19
#